data_AF-A0A5C6BPU5-F1
#
_entry.id   AF-A0A5C6BPU5-F1
#
_cell.length_a   1.000
_cell.length_b   1.000
_cell.length_c   1.000
_cell.angle_alpha   90.00
_cell.angle_beta   90.00
_cell.angle_gamma   90.00
#
_symmetry.space_group_name_H-M   'P 1'
#
loop_
_entity.id
_entity.type
_entity.pdbx_description
1 polymer ?
#
loop_
_entity_poly.entity_id
_entity_poly.type
_entity_poly.pdbx_seq_one_letter_code
_entity_poly.pdbx_strand_id
1 'polypeptide(L)' 'MQRGVNVLALVKDSERYVFLYDEESAATLLRTLGKYASDRELSFSWYDAAVLSQKIRRLARENQEQAGAIGELDR' A
#
# COMPACT_ATOMS: atom_id res chain seq x y z
N MET A 1 -8.34 13.56 14.77
CA MET A 1 -8.20 12.96 13.42
C MET A 1 -7.26 11.77 13.54
N GLN A 2 -7.80 10.56 13.73
CA GLN A 2 -6.95 9.36 13.76
C GLN A 2 -6.52 9.04 12.33
N ARG A 3 -5.25 9.28 12.02
CA ARG A 3 -4.66 8.87 10.74
C ARG A 3 -4.42 7.36 10.81
N GLY A 4 -5.25 6.58 10.12
CA GLY A 4 -5.03 5.15 9.96
C GLY A 4 -3.77 4.91 9.12
N VAL A 5 -2.83 4.15 9.67
CA VAL A 5 -1.62 3.73 8.94
C VAL A 5 -1.87 2.36 8.35
N ASN A 6 -1.65 2.23 7.05
CA ASN A 6 -1.68 0.96 6.34
C ASN A 6 -0.26 0.40 6.24
N VAL A 7 -0.13 -0.92 6.37
CA VAL A 7 1.16 -1.61 6.30
C VAL A 7 1.09 -2.68 5.22
N LEU A 8 2.06 -2.66 4.31
CA LEU A 8 2.26 -3.69 3.29
C LEU A 8 3.62 -4.34 3.49
N ALA A 9 3.63 -5.66 3.61
CA ALA A 9 4.85 -6.46 3.67
C ALA A 9 4.94 -7.37 2.45
N LEU A 10 6.11 -7.37 1.81
CA LEU A 10 6.50 -8.31 0.77
C LEU A 10 7.78 -9.03 1.22
N VAL A 11 7.74 -10.35 1.22
CA VAL A 11 8.91 -11.19 1.47
C VAL A 11 9.29 -11.83 0.15
N LYS A 12 10.52 -11.60 -0.31
CA LYS A 12 11.04 -12.17 -1.54
C LYS A 12 12.44 -12.72 -1.26
N ASP A 13 12.57 -14.04 -1.32
CA ASP A 13 13.80 -14.75 -0.98
C ASP A 13 14.32 -14.35 0.42
N SER A 14 15.47 -13.67 0.48
CA SER A 14 16.09 -13.18 1.73
C SER A 14 15.76 -11.70 2.04
N GLU A 15 15.07 -11.02 1.13
CA GLU A 15 14.73 -9.60 1.26
C GLU A 15 13.30 -9.42 1.77
N ARG A 16 13.13 -8.43 2.66
CA ARG A 16 11.85 -8.07 3.26
C ARG A 16 11.59 -6.60 3.04
N TYR A 17 10.55 -6.30 2.27
CA TYR A 17 10.11 -4.94 2.01
C TYR A 17 8.87 -4.65 2.86
N VAL A 18 8.98 -3.67 3.76
CA VAL A 18 7.87 -3.21 4.58
C VAL A 18 7.58 -1.76 4.23
N PHE A 19 6.38 -1.49 3.75
CA PHE A 19 5.92 -0.17 3.37
C PHE A 19 4.81 0.26 4.32
N LEU A 20 5.04 1.37 5.02
CA LEU A 20 4.03 2.04 5.83
C LEU A 20 3.57 3.28 5.08
N TYR A 21 2.26 3.46 4.99
CA TYR A 21 1.68 4.60 4.30
C TYR A 21 0.33 4.99 4.92
N ASP A 22 0.00 6.26 4.82
CA ASP A 22 -1.36 6.77 5.04
C ASP A 22 -2.05 7.00 3.68
N GLU A 23 -3.33 7.36 3.72
CA GLU A 23 -4.12 7.59 2.51
C GLU A 23 -3.56 8.71 1.63
N GLU A 24 -3.04 9.79 2.23
CA GLU A 24 -2.43 10.92 1.51
C GLU A 24 -1.13 10.49 0.79
N SER A 25 -0.38 9.58 1.40
CA SER A 25 0.92 9.10 0.90
C SER A 25 0.81 7.93 -0.08
N ALA A 26 -0.38 7.38 -0.33
CA ALA A 26 -0.57 6.24 -1.23
C ALA A 26 -0.04 6.51 -2.65
N ALA A 27 -0.25 7.72 -3.18
CA ALA A 27 0.28 8.11 -4.49
C ALA A 27 1.82 8.18 -4.51
N THR A 28 2.43 8.61 -3.41
CA THR A 28 3.89 8.62 -3.25
C THR A 28 4.43 7.20 -3.17
N LEU A 29 3.76 6.31 -2.42
CA LEU A 29 4.14 4.91 -2.33
C LEU A 29 4.15 4.23 -3.70
N LEU A 30 3.11 4.44 -4.53
CA LEU A 30 3.05 3.88 -5.88
C LEU A 30 4.25 4.30 -6.75
N ARG A 31 4.70 5.56 -6.65
CA ARG A 31 5.92 6.02 -7.35
C ARG A 31 7.18 5.34 -6.80
N THR A 32 7.28 5.16 -5.49
CA THR A 32 8.40 4.46 -4.85
C THR A 32 8.49 3.00 -5.31
N LEU A 33 7.36 2.30 -5.41
CA LEU A 33 7.31 0.93 -5.93
C LEU A 33 7.83 0.85 -7.37
N GLY A 34 7.46 1.81 -8.23
CA GLY A 34 7.99 1.89 -9.60
C GLY A 34 9.51 2.14 -9.65
N LYS A 35 10.03 2.96 -8.72
CA LYS A 35 11.47 3.19 -8.60
C LYS A 35 12.20 1.92 -8.15
N TYR A 36 11.67 1.19 -7.17
CA TYR A 36 12.26 -0.06 -6.68
C TYR A 36 12.25 -1.15 -7.76
N ALA A 37 11.18 -1.24 -8.54
CA ALA A 37 11.10 -2.16 -9.68
C ALA A 37 12.09 -1.85 -10.82
N SER A 38 12.53 -0.59 -10.90
CA SER A 38 13.55 -0.16 -11.87
C SER A 38 14.97 -0.43 -11.37
N ASP A 39 15.15 -0.70 -10.09
CA ASP A 39 16.43 -0.95 -9.45
C ASP A 39 16.81 -2.43 -9.60
N ARG A 40 17.93 -2.70 -10.27
CA ARG A 40 18.41 -4.07 -10.52
C ARG A 40 19.19 -4.66 -9.34
N GLU A 41 19.55 -3.85 -8.35
CA GLU A 41 20.23 -4.34 -7.14
C GLU A 41 19.23 -4.93 -6.13
N LEU A 42 17.95 -4.60 -6.26
CA LEU A 42 16.87 -5.15 -5.45
C LEU A 42 16.29 -6.40 -6.11
N SER A 43 15.89 -7.40 -5.31
CA SER A 43 15.07 -8.51 -5.81
C SER A 43 13.66 -8.06 -6.20
N PHE A 44 13.31 -6.79 -6.03
CA PHE A 44 11.98 -6.25 -6.30
C PHE A 44 11.72 -6.06 -7.79
N SER A 45 10.71 -6.75 -8.35
CA SER A 45 10.41 -6.69 -9.78
C SER A 45 9.22 -5.77 -10.13
N TRP A 46 9.08 -5.43 -11.42
CA TRP A 46 7.88 -4.74 -11.94
C TRP A 46 6.58 -5.51 -11.69
N TYR A 47 6.66 -6.85 -11.62
CA TYR A 47 5.53 -7.69 -11.25
C TYR A 47 5.11 -7.44 -9.80
N ASP A 48 6.09 -7.39 -8.88
CA ASP A 48 5.84 -7.11 -7.46
C ASP A 48 5.24 -5.71 -7.27
N ALA A 49 5.77 -4.70 -7.96
CA ALA A 49 5.17 -3.35 -7.99
C ALA A 49 3.71 -3.38 -8.43
N ALA A 50 3.39 -4.09 -9.51
CA ALA A 50 2.02 -4.15 -10.04
C ALA A 50 1.05 -4.83 -9.05
N VAL A 51 1.48 -5.95 -8.45
CA VAL A 51 0.69 -6.69 -7.45
C VAL A 51 0.46 -5.83 -6.21
N LEU A 52 1.51 -5.20 -5.66
CA LEU A 52 1.38 -4.31 -4.51
C LEU A 52 0.51 -3.08 -4.83
N SER A 53 0.66 -2.50 -6.03
CA SER A 53 -0.16 -1.38 -6.48
C SER A 53 -1.65 -1.73 -6.52
N GLN A 54 -2.00 -2.96 -6.95
CA GLN A 54 -3.38 -3.43 -6.93
C GLN A 54 -3.90 -3.61 -5.51
N LYS A 55 -3.05 -4.12 -4.59
CA LYS A 55 -3.40 -4.26 -3.17
C LYS A 55 -3.67 -2.90 -2.51
N ILE A 56 -2.81 -1.90 -2.73
CA ILE A 56 -2.99 -0.53 -2.22
C ILE A 56 -4.35 0.03 -2.64
N ARG A 57 -4.71 -0.11 -3.93
CA ARG A 57 -6.00 0.37 -4.45
C ARG A 57 -7.20 -0.37 -3.86
N ARG A 58 -7.04 -1.64 -3.52
CA ARG A 58 -8.11 -2.43 -2.88
C ARG A 58 -8.31 -2.01 -1.43
N LEU A 59 -7.23 -1.95 -0.65
CA LEU A 59 -7.25 -1.51 0.74
C LEU A 59 -7.83 -0.09 0.88
N ALA A 60 -7.49 0.81 -0.04
CA ALA A 60 -8.05 2.16 -0.06
C ALA A 60 -9.59 2.16 -0.22
N ARG A 61 -10.15 1.26 -1.04
CA ARG A 61 -11.61 1.13 -1.17
C ARG A 61 -12.25 0.50 0.07
N GLU A 62 -11.64 -0.56 0.60
CA GLU A 62 -12.13 -1.25 1.81
C GLU A 62 -12.15 -0.29 3.02
N ASN A 63 -11.12 0.54 3.18
CA ASN A 63 -11.08 1.57 4.23
C ASN A 63 -12.18 2.64 4.05
N GLN A 64 -12.47 3.05 2.81
CA GLN A 64 -13.55 4.00 2.54
C GLN A 64 -14.94 3.42 2.84
N GLU A 65 -15.16 2.15 2.51
CA GLU A 65 -16.40 1.43 2.81
C GLU A 65 -16.60 1.27 4.33
N GLN A 66 -15.53 0.91 5.06
CA GLN A 66 -15.57 0.82 6.53
C GLN A 66 -15.82 2.18 7.20
N ALA A 67 -15.18 3.24 6.73
CA ALA A 67 -15.40 4.59 7.25
C ALA A 67 -16.85 5.06 7.04
N GLY A 68 -17.46 4.72 5.89
CA GLY A 68 -18.87 4.99 5.61
C GLY A 68 -19.83 4.23 6.53
N ALA A 69 -19.56 2.94 6.77
CA ALA A 69 -20.42 2.09 7.61
C ALA A 69 -20.39 2.49 9.10
N ILE A 70 -19.23 2.89 9.63
CA ILE A 70 -19.10 3.33 11.02
C ILE A 70 -19.80 4.69 11.22
N GLY A 71 -19.73 5.59 10.24
CA GLY A 71 -20.41 6.89 10.28
C GLY A 71 -21.94 6.82 10.18
N GLU A 72 -22.51 5.66 9.81
CA GLU A 72 -23.95 5.45 9.69
C GLU A 72 -24.58 4.84 10.97
N LEU A 73 -23.76 4.21 11.83
CA LEU A 73 -24.20 3.68 13.13
C LEU A 73 -24.23 4.75 14.25
N ASP A 74 -23.61 5.91 14.02
CA ASP A 74 -23.55 7.06 14.96
C ASP A 74 -24.62 8.14 14.66
N ARG A 75 -25.59 7.84 13.78
CA ARG A 75 -26.79 8.67 13.53
C ARG A 75 -28.04 8.03 14.11
#